data_AF-A0A1G2YWN5-F1
#
_entry.id   AF-A0A1G2YWN5-F1
#
_cell.length_a   1.000
_cell.length_b   1.000
_cell.length_c   1.000
_cell.angle_alpha   90.00
_cell.angle_beta   90.00
_cell.angle_gamma   90.00
#
_symmetry.space_group_name_H-M   'P 1'
#
loop_
_entity.id
_entity.type
_entity.pdbx_description
1 polymer ?
#
loop_
_entity_poly.entity_id
_entity_poly.type
_entity_poly.pdbx_seq_one_letter_code
_entity_poly.pdbx_strand_id
1 'polypeptide(L)'
;MSRARTELSLLQVTAPISGTIIRVPARAGEAVDMTGTLAELIDRKQLIVEFRVPIDEITALEPGQKVEIETGGRVAGPNSKTGRVQGELTFIDSVVDPESETVLVRASIPAGTELRPGQFVRVSIIYLEKSNCLVVPEESLVTTTDGQTVIAIVENGKAFQRVVQPGLRENGLVEVQGEGIREDMQVVTAGAYGLPPETKVRIVNE
;
A
#
# COMPACT_ATOMS: atom_id res chain seq x y z
N MET A 1 -56.41 -5.25 13.94
CA MET A 1 -55.64 -6.46 13.56
C MET A 1 -54.20 -6.15 13.14
N SER A 2 -53.94 -5.13 12.31
CA SER A 2 -52.56 -4.81 11.85
C SER A 2 -51.60 -4.38 12.98
N ARG A 3 -52.00 -3.43 13.82
CA ARG A 3 -51.15 -2.86 14.89
C ARG A 3 -50.67 -3.87 15.93
N ALA A 4 -51.55 -4.74 16.42
CA ALA A 4 -51.19 -5.78 17.40
C ALA A 4 -50.21 -6.83 16.83
N ARG A 5 -50.25 -7.09 15.51
CA ARG A 5 -49.28 -7.98 14.85
C ARG A 5 -47.91 -7.31 14.73
N THR A 6 -47.87 -6.02 14.43
CA THR A 6 -46.62 -5.24 14.40
C THR A 6 -45.99 -5.15 15.80
N GLU A 7 -46.78 -4.87 16.84
CA GLU A 7 -46.31 -4.85 18.23
C GLU A 7 -45.77 -6.21 18.66
N LEU A 8 -46.43 -7.32 18.29
CA LEU A 8 -45.92 -8.67 18.56
C LEU A 8 -44.61 -8.97 17.81
N SER A 9 -44.46 -8.49 16.56
CA SER A 9 -43.22 -8.69 15.80
C SER A 9 -42.03 -7.95 16.40
N LEU A 10 -42.25 -6.80 17.06
CA LEU A 10 -41.22 -6.06 17.78
C LEU A 10 -40.74 -6.79 19.05
N LEU A 11 -41.55 -7.70 19.60
CA LEU A 11 -41.16 -8.54 20.73
C LEU A 11 -40.28 -9.74 20.31
N GLN A 12 -40.18 -10.04 19.01
CA GLN A 12 -39.30 -11.07 18.47
C GLN A 12 -38.11 -10.43 17.75
N VAL A 13 -37.02 -10.26 18.48
CA VAL A 13 -35.77 -9.76 17.88
C VAL A 13 -35.04 -10.91 17.19
N THR A 14 -34.89 -10.80 15.88
CA THR A 14 -34.15 -11.76 15.05
C THR A 14 -32.85 -11.12 14.55
N ALA A 15 -31.84 -11.95 14.29
CA ALA A 15 -30.58 -11.46 13.74
C ALA A 15 -30.79 -10.96 12.30
N PRO A 16 -30.43 -9.71 11.97
CA PRO A 16 -30.60 -9.16 10.62
C PRO A 16 -29.61 -9.76 9.61
N ILE A 17 -28.51 -10.33 10.10
CA ILE A 17 -27.44 -10.95 9.30
C ILE A 17 -27.02 -12.27 9.91
N SER A 18 -26.44 -13.14 9.08
CA SER A 18 -25.68 -14.30 9.57
C SER A 18 -24.35 -13.82 10.15
N GLY A 19 -23.94 -14.35 11.29
CA GLY A 19 -22.71 -13.92 11.94
C GLY A 19 -22.43 -14.62 13.25
N THR A 20 -21.39 -14.16 13.93
CA THR A 20 -21.01 -14.59 15.28
C THR A 20 -21.38 -13.48 16.26
N ILE A 21 -22.09 -13.83 17.34
CA ILE A 21 -22.34 -12.91 18.45
C ILE A 21 -21.02 -12.65 19.19
N ILE A 22 -20.63 -11.40 19.32
CA ILE A 22 -19.41 -10.98 20.03
C ILE A 22 -19.70 -10.36 21.39
N ARG A 23 -20.89 -9.80 21.58
CA ARG A 23 -21.31 -9.23 22.86
C ARG A 23 -22.81 -9.39 23.05
N VAL A 24 -23.23 -9.67 24.28
CA VAL A 24 -24.63 -9.66 24.70
C VAL A 24 -24.71 -8.79 25.96
N PRO A 25 -24.83 -7.47 25.81
CA PRO A 25 -24.91 -6.57 26.97
C PRO A 25 -26.22 -6.74 27.76
N ALA A 26 -27.33 -7.07 27.09
CA ALA A 26 -28.63 -7.25 27.75
C ALA A 26 -28.70 -8.56 28.54
N ARG A 27 -29.37 -8.52 29.69
CA ARG A 27 -29.60 -9.69 30.56
C ARG A 27 -31.05 -10.16 30.52
N ALA A 28 -31.25 -11.45 30.82
CA ALA A 28 -32.59 -12.00 30.98
C ALA A 28 -33.34 -11.28 32.12
N GLY A 29 -34.53 -10.77 31.82
CA GLY A 29 -35.36 -10.02 32.77
C GLY A 29 -35.03 -8.53 32.88
N GLU A 30 -34.02 -8.05 32.15
CA GLU A 30 -33.71 -6.62 32.07
C GLU A 30 -34.76 -5.91 31.20
N ALA A 31 -35.25 -4.77 31.69
CA ALA A 31 -36.11 -3.89 30.89
C ALA A 31 -35.23 -3.15 29.86
N VAL A 32 -35.62 -3.25 28.60
CA VAL A 32 -34.90 -2.63 27.47
C VAL A 32 -35.84 -1.70 26.72
N ASP A 33 -35.31 -0.57 26.24
CA ASP A 33 -36.05 0.35 25.38
C ASP A 33 -35.88 -0.01 23.89
N MET A 34 -36.57 0.71 23.00
CA MET A 34 -36.48 0.45 21.54
C MET A 34 -35.11 0.77 20.92
N THR A 35 -34.23 1.45 21.65
CA THR A 35 -32.89 1.84 21.19
C THR A 35 -31.78 0.99 21.84
N GLY A 36 -32.15 0.15 22.81
CA GLY A 36 -31.24 -0.68 23.57
C GLY A 36 -30.57 -1.72 22.68
N THR A 37 -29.24 -1.79 22.76
CA THR A 37 -28.49 -2.85 22.08
C THR A 37 -28.66 -4.16 22.86
N LEU A 38 -29.23 -5.18 22.21
CA LEU A 38 -29.41 -6.49 22.83
C LEU A 38 -28.21 -7.42 22.63
N ALA A 39 -27.67 -7.41 21.42
CA ALA A 39 -26.50 -8.19 21.04
C ALA A 39 -25.75 -7.51 19.90
N GLU A 40 -24.45 -7.75 19.84
CA GLU A 40 -23.56 -7.31 18.76
C GLU A 40 -23.14 -8.55 17.96
N LEU A 41 -23.32 -8.49 16.64
CA LEU A 41 -22.99 -9.56 15.71
C LEU A 41 -21.93 -9.08 14.71
N ILE A 42 -21.04 -9.97 14.31
CA ILE A 42 -20.07 -9.72 13.22
C ILE A 42 -20.15 -10.84 12.18
N ASP A 43 -19.98 -10.49 10.90
CA ASP A 43 -19.66 -11.46 9.86
C ASP A 43 -18.15 -11.49 9.63
N ARG A 44 -17.49 -12.60 9.99
CA ARG A 44 -16.05 -12.79 9.80
C ARG A 44 -15.67 -13.11 8.36
N LYS A 45 -16.64 -13.39 7.48
CA LYS A 45 -16.39 -13.70 6.07
C LYS A 45 -16.24 -12.45 5.21
N GLN A 46 -16.72 -11.30 5.71
CA GLN A 46 -16.73 -10.03 4.99
C GLN A 46 -15.95 -8.97 5.78
N LEU A 47 -14.73 -9.31 6.17
CA LEU A 47 -13.84 -8.34 6.78
C LEU A 47 -13.32 -7.38 5.71
N ILE A 48 -13.23 -6.11 6.07
CA ILE A 48 -12.62 -5.06 5.27
C ILE A 48 -11.52 -4.39 6.08
N VAL A 49 -10.50 -3.89 5.38
CA VAL A 49 -9.53 -2.96 5.95
C VAL A 49 -9.85 -1.57 5.43
N GLU A 50 -9.94 -0.62 6.34
CA GLU A 50 -10.03 0.80 6.02
C GLU A 50 -8.68 1.46 6.27
N PHE A 51 -8.22 2.25 5.30
CA PHE A 51 -6.98 3.01 5.40
C PHE A 51 -7.11 4.30 4.60
N ARG A 52 -6.17 5.23 4.81
CA ARG A 52 -6.16 6.55 4.19
C ARG A 52 -4.95 6.68 3.29
N VAL A 53 -5.16 7.23 2.10
CA VAL A 53 -4.12 7.45 1.09
C VAL A 53 -4.04 8.94 0.76
N PRO A 54 -2.85 9.54 0.65
CA PRO A 54 -2.69 10.91 0.17
C PRO A 54 -3.35 11.17 -1.18
N ILE A 55 -3.88 12.38 -1.39
CA ILE A 55 -4.60 12.74 -2.61
C ILE A 55 -3.74 12.71 -3.88
N ASP A 56 -2.44 12.93 -3.78
CA ASP A 56 -1.50 12.87 -4.91
C ASP A 56 -1.25 11.43 -5.38
N GLU A 57 -1.29 10.46 -4.47
CA GLU A 57 -1.10 9.03 -4.77
C GLU A 57 -2.38 8.32 -5.24
N ILE A 58 -3.58 8.87 -4.94
CA ILE A 58 -4.85 8.20 -5.24
C ILE A 58 -5.09 8.00 -6.75
N THR A 59 -4.52 8.87 -7.58
CA THR A 59 -4.75 8.86 -9.03
C THR A 59 -4.24 7.60 -9.72
N ALA A 60 -3.32 6.89 -9.08
CA ALA A 60 -2.74 5.65 -9.58
C ALA A 60 -3.42 4.39 -8.99
N LEU A 61 -4.41 4.59 -8.10
CA LEU A 61 -5.18 3.51 -7.50
C LEU A 61 -6.51 3.26 -8.22
N GLU A 62 -6.85 1.99 -8.40
CA GLU A 62 -8.07 1.56 -9.06
C GLU A 62 -8.72 0.39 -8.30
N PRO A 63 -10.06 0.36 -8.16
CA PRO A 63 -10.76 -0.80 -7.63
C PRO A 63 -10.38 -2.07 -8.43
N GLY A 64 -10.20 -3.19 -7.73
CA GLY A 64 -9.71 -4.45 -8.30
C GLY A 64 -8.20 -4.66 -8.14
N GLN A 65 -7.44 -3.65 -7.73
CA GLN A 65 -6.01 -3.81 -7.44
C GLN A 65 -5.78 -4.76 -6.26
N LYS A 66 -4.76 -5.60 -6.39
CA LYS A 66 -4.32 -6.49 -5.33
C LYS A 66 -3.62 -5.69 -4.24
N VAL A 67 -3.97 -5.95 -2.99
CA VAL A 67 -3.31 -5.38 -1.82
C VAL A 67 -2.69 -6.47 -0.97
N GLU A 68 -1.54 -6.21 -0.39
CA GLU A 68 -0.94 -7.08 0.62
C GLU A 68 -1.24 -6.54 2.01
N ILE A 69 -1.83 -7.37 2.86
CA ILE A 69 -2.23 -7.04 4.22
C ILE A 69 -1.36 -7.87 5.17
N GLU A 70 -0.55 -7.19 5.97
CA GLU A 70 0.34 -7.84 6.94
C GLU A 70 -0.15 -7.62 8.36
N THR A 71 -0.22 -8.71 9.13
CA THR A 71 -0.43 -8.65 10.58
C THR A 71 0.90 -8.44 11.30
N GLY A 72 0.91 -7.51 12.26
CA GLY A 72 2.06 -7.33 13.17
C GLY A 72 2.82 -6.01 13.04
N GLY A 73 2.18 -4.93 12.58
CA GLY A 73 2.76 -3.59 12.65
C GLY A 73 3.03 -3.16 14.10
N ARG A 74 4.31 -3.03 14.48
CA ARG A 74 4.92 -2.46 15.72
C ARG A 74 4.43 -2.96 17.10
N VAL A 75 3.26 -3.60 17.21
CA VAL A 75 2.63 -4.08 18.47
C VAL A 75 2.49 -5.61 18.48
N ALA A 76 3.12 -6.29 17.53
CA ALA A 76 3.29 -7.73 17.58
C ALA A 76 4.49 -8.06 18.48
N GLY A 77 4.25 -8.66 19.64
CA GLY A 77 5.32 -9.25 20.44
C GLY A 77 6.12 -10.29 19.63
N PRO A 78 7.32 -10.70 20.12
CA PRO A 78 8.29 -11.54 19.39
C PRO A 78 7.78 -12.91 18.91
N ASN A 79 6.56 -13.32 19.30
CA ASN A 79 5.91 -14.58 18.91
C ASN A 79 4.67 -14.39 18.01
N SER A 80 4.40 -13.18 17.50
CA SER A 80 3.30 -12.99 16.57
C SER A 80 3.64 -13.62 15.22
N LYS A 81 2.87 -14.61 14.80
CA LYS A 81 2.91 -15.11 13.43
C LYS A 81 2.51 -13.95 12.51
N THR A 82 3.47 -13.41 11.78
CA THR A 82 3.22 -12.46 10.69
C THR A 82 2.49 -13.19 9.59
N GLY A 83 1.16 -13.01 9.54
CA GLY A 83 0.33 -13.51 8.47
C GLY A 83 0.29 -12.47 7.36
N ARG A 84 0.67 -12.88 6.15
CA ARG A 84 0.41 -12.10 4.94
C ARG A 84 -0.89 -12.59 4.33
N VAL A 85 -1.78 -11.65 4.05
CA VAL A 85 -3.07 -11.92 3.42
C VAL A 85 -3.16 -11.06 2.18
N GLN A 86 -3.48 -11.67 1.05
CA GLN A 86 -3.80 -10.94 -0.17
C GLN A 86 -5.28 -10.51 -0.12
N GLY A 87 -5.51 -9.21 -0.24
CA GLY A 87 -6.82 -8.61 -0.38
C GLY A 87 -7.00 -7.95 -1.75
N GLU A 88 -8.14 -7.31 -1.93
CA GLU A 88 -8.48 -6.59 -3.16
C GLU A 88 -9.07 -5.23 -2.81
N LEU A 89 -8.62 -4.18 -3.51
CA LEU A 89 -9.18 -2.84 -3.39
C LEU A 89 -10.63 -2.83 -3.87
N THR A 90 -11.55 -2.45 -3.00
CA THR A 90 -13.00 -2.52 -3.31
C THR A 90 -13.65 -1.16 -3.42
N PHE A 91 -13.07 -0.14 -2.79
CA PHE A 91 -13.68 1.17 -2.71
C PHE A 91 -12.63 2.25 -2.51
N ILE A 92 -12.79 3.34 -3.25
CA ILE A 92 -12.06 4.60 -3.10
C ILE A 92 -13.12 5.67 -2.92
N ASP A 93 -13.03 6.45 -1.85
CA ASP A 93 -13.97 7.53 -1.59
C ASP A 93 -13.80 8.67 -2.61
N SER A 94 -14.90 9.31 -3.00
CA SER A 94 -14.86 10.49 -3.87
C SER A 94 -14.65 11.79 -3.10
N VAL A 95 -14.64 11.73 -1.77
CA VAL A 95 -14.46 12.89 -0.88
C VAL A 95 -13.07 12.84 -0.26
N VAL A 96 -12.37 13.97 -0.35
CA VAL A 96 -11.09 14.19 0.33
C VAL A 96 -11.39 14.74 1.73
N ASP A 97 -10.68 14.22 2.72
CA ASP A 97 -10.65 14.79 4.05
C ASP A 97 -9.79 16.06 4.07
N PRO A 98 -10.37 17.25 4.30
CA PRO A 98 -9.65 18.52 4.15
C PRO A 98 -8.65 18.79 5.28
N GLU A 99 -8.72 18.07 6.40
CA GLU A 99 -7.78 18.24 7.51
C GLU A 99 -6.48 17.47 7.28
N SER A 100 -6.60 16.29 6.67
CA SER A 100 -5.47 15.37 6.46
C SER A 100 -5.00 15.28 5.01
N GLU A 101 -5.71 15.89 4.05
CA GLU A 101 -5.48 15.77 2.60
C GLU A 101 -5.42 14.31 2.12
N THR A 102 -6.20 13.44 2.78
CA THR A 102 -6.27 12.00 2.46
C THR A 102 -7.66 11.59 1.98
N VAL A 103 -7.68 10.50 1.22
CA VAL A 103 -8.90 9.83 0.74
C VAL A 103 -9.07 8.52 1.50
N LEU A 104 -10.30 8.21 1.91
CA LEU A 104 -10.64 6.93 2.53
C LEU A 104 -10.68 5.83 1.47
N VAL A 105 -10.02 4.71 1.76
CA VAL A 105 -9.91 3.56 0.86
C VAL A 105 -10.24 2.28 1.62
N ARG A 106 -10.93 1.35 0.96
CA ARG A 106 -11.27 0.04 1.54
C ARG A 106 -10.79 -1.11 0.69
N ALA A 107 -10.18 -2.09 1.35
CA ALA A 107 -9.84 -3.37 0.74
C ALA A 107 -10.60 -4.52 1.41
N SER A 108 -11.06 -5.48 0.60
CA SER A 108 -11.65 -6.71 1.09
C SER A 108 -10.57 -7.68 1.59
N ILE A 109 -10.94 -8.43 2.62
CA ILE A 109 -10.12 -9.51 3.16
C ILE A 109 -10.83 -10.84 2.84
N PRO A 110 -10.11 -11.85 2.31
CA PRO A 110 -10.69 -13.17 2.11
C PRO A 110 -11.17 -13.80 3.42
N ALA A 111 -12.22 -14.62 3.33
CA ALA A 111 -12.73 -15.36 4.48
C ALA A 111 -11.70 -16.40 4.98
N GLY A 112 -11.80 -16.74 6.27
CA GLY A 112 -10.93 -17.75 6.90
C GLY A 112 -9.59 -17.22 7.40
N THR A 113 -9.38 -15.90 7.35
CA THR A 113 -8.20 -15.26 7.95
C THR A 113 -8.29 -15.24 9.48
N GLU A 114 -7.14 -15.17 10.14
CA GLU A 114 -7.08 -15.05 11.62
C GLU A 114 -7.32 -13.61 12.12
N LEU A 115 -7.51 -12.67 11.19
CA LEU A 115 -7.77 -11.27 11.48
C LEU A 115 -9.01 -11.07 12.35
N ARG A 116 -8.96 -10.02 13.17
CA ARG A 116 -10.04 -9.62 14.07
C ARG A 116 -10.47 -8.17 13.78
N PRO A 117 -11.78 -7.85 13.88
CA PRO A 117 -12.23 -6.46 13.84
C PRO A 117 -11.49 -5.62 14.89
N GLY A 118 -11.11 -4.39 14.51
CA GLY A 118 -10.35 -3.47 15.37
C GLY A 118 -8.83 -3.75 15.43
N GLN A 119 -8.34 -4.79 14.77
CA GLN A 119 -6.91 -5.06 14.68
C GLN A 119 -6.23 -4.10 13.69
N PHE A 120 -5.13 -3.49 14.11
CA PHE A 120 -4.26 -2.72 13.21
C PHE A 120 -3.45 -3.66 12.30
N VAL A 121 -3.36 -3.29 11.03
CA VAL A 121 -2.62 -4.01 9.99
C VAL A 121 -1.78 -3.03 9.18
N ARG A 122 -0.76 -3.55 8.48
CA ARG A 122 -0.05 -2.80 7.45
C ARG A 122 -0.62 -3.19 6.10
N VAL A 123 -0.95 -2.21 5.26
CA VAL A 123 -1.39 -2.43 3.89
C VAL A 123 -0.30 -1.93 2.95
N SER A 124 0.08 -2.76 2.00
CA SER A 124 1.00 -2.43 0.92
C SER A 124 0.26 -2.55 -0.40
N ILE A 125 0.36 -1.53 -1.24
CA ILE A 125 -0.32 -1.45 -2.54
C ILE A 125 0.69 -0.99 -3.57
N ILE A 126 0.74 -1.70 -4.70
CA ILE A 126 1.52 -1.27 -5.85
C ILE A 126 0.67 -0.25 -6.59
N TYR A 127 1.04 1.03 -6.48
CA TYR A 127 0.33 2.14 -7.11
C TYR A 127 0.95 2.53 -8.46
N LEU A 128 2.20 2.19 -8.72
CA LEU A 128 2.86 2.49 -9.99
C LEU A 128 3.79 1.34 -10.38
N GLU A 129 3.56 0.78 -11.55
CA GLU A 129 4.42 -0.23 -12.16
C GLU A 129 4.84 0.27 -13.55
N LYS A 130 6.14 0.26 -13.82
CA LYS A 130 6.68 0.52 -15.15
C LYS A 130 7.49 -0.69 -15.59
N SER A 131 7.02 -1.36 -16.63
CA SER A 131 7.76 -2.43 -17.30
C SER A 131 8.62 -1.84 -18.43
N ASN A 132 9.69 -2.54 -18.80
CA ASN A 132 10.59 -2.16 -19.90
C ASN A 132 11.25 -0.77 -19.72
N CYS A 133 11.64 -0.45 -18.49
CA CYS A 133 12.39 0.76 -18.18
C CYS A 133 13.88 0.44 -17.97
N LEU A 134 14.74 1.39 -18.35
CA LEU A 134 16.17 1.30 -18.06
C LEU A 134 16.38 1.70 -16.60
N VAL A 135 17.05 0.84 -15.85
CA VAL A 135 17.38 1.08 -14.45
C VAL A 135 18.88 1.09 -14.26
N VAL A 136 19.35 1.93 -13.36
CA VAL A 136 20.75 1.97 -12.92
C VAL A 136 20.81 1.90 -11.39
N PRO A 137 21.91 1.39 -10.80
CA PRO A 137 22.13 1.51 -9.37
C PRO A 137 22.08 2.96 -8.92
N GLU A 138 21.44 3.23 -7.78
CA GLU A 138 21.26 4.59 -7.26
C GLU A 138 22.60 5.34 -7.08
N GLU A 139 23.63 4.61 -6.69
CA GLU A 139 25.01 5.10 -6.53
C GLU A 139 25.69 5.59 -7.82
N SER A 140 25.15 5.24 -9.00
CA SER A 140 25.65 5.71 -10.30
C SER A 140 25.14 7.12 -10.67
N LEU A 141 24.11 7.61 -9.98
CA LEU A 141 23.54 8.94 -10.24
C LEU A 141 24.36 10.01 -9.53
N VAL A 142 24.71 11.06 -10.27
CA VAL A 142 25.43 12.21 -9.74
C VAL A 142 24.66 13.48 -10.08
N THR A 143 24.36 14.30 -9.07
CA THR A 143 23.83 15.64 -9.28
C THR A 143 24.99 16.62 -9.45
N THR A 144 25.08 17.27 -10.61
CA THR A 144 26.10 18.28 -10.90
C THR A 144 25.83 19.57 -10.14
N THR A 145 26.83 20.47 -10.08
CA THR A 145 26.69 21.78 -9.43
C THR A 145 25.59 22.64 -10.06
N ASP A 146 25.29 22.40 -11.34
CA ASP A 146 24.22 23.08 -12.09
C ASP A 146 22.83 22.45 -11.86
N GLY A 147 22.73 21.46 -10.97
CA GLY A 147 21.47 20.80 -10.60
C GLY A 147 21.01 19.69 -11.56
N GLN A 148 21.79 19.37 -12.59
CA GLN A 148 21.46 18.29 -13.52
C GLN A 148 21.84 16.94 -12.92
N THR A 149 21.01 15.92 -13.13
CA THR A 149 21.36 14.54 -12.79
C THR A 149 22.05 13.89 -13.99
N VAL A 150 23.21 13.30 -13.77
CA VAL A 150 24.01 12.61 -14.79
C VAL A 150 24.37 11.20 -14.36
N ILE A 151 24.61 10.33 -15.35
CA ILE A 151 25.31 9.05 -15.18
C ILE A 151 26.56 9.04 -16.04
N ALA A 152 27.59 8.32 -15.60
CA ALA A 152 28.81 8.13 -16.38
C ALA A 152 28.77 6.76 -17.08
N ILE A 153 28.78 6.78 -18.41
CA ILE A 153 28.74 5.60 -19.28
C ILE A 153 30.15 5.29 -19.76
N VAL A 154 30.55 4.02 -19.71
CA VAL A 154 31.86 3.57 -20.15
C VAL A 154 31.82 3.15 -21.61
N GLU A 155 32.55 3.87 -22.45
CA GLU A 155 32.75 3.56 -23.86
C GLU A 155 34.26 3.52 -24.16
N ASN A 156 34.74 2.42 -24.76
CA ASN A 156 36.16 2.26 -25.12
C ASN A 156 37.15 2.54 -23.97
N GLY A 157 36.80 2.16 -22.73
CA GLY A 157 37.62 2.36 -21.53
C GLY A 157 37.67 3.81 -21.01
N LYS A 158 36.81 4.68 -21.53
CA LYS A 158 36.62 6.05 -21.04
C LYS A 158 35.19 6.24 -20.55
N ALA A 159 35.02 7.05 -19.51
CA ALA A 159 33.72 7.40 -18.97
C ALA A 159 33.23 8.76 -19.52
N PHE A 160 31.99 8.77 -20.01
CA PHE A 160 31.32 9.95 -20.55
C PHE A 160 30.06 10.23 -19.74
N GLN A 161 29.93 11.46 -19.25
CA GLN A 161 28.73 11.87 -18.53
C GLN A 161 27.58 12.11 -19.51
N ARG A 162 26.40 11.59 -19.18
CA ARG A 162 25.14 11.82 -19.88
C ARG A 162 24.10 12.33 -18.90
N VAL A 163 23.41 13.39 -19.29
CA VAL A 163 22.27 13.91 -18.53
C VAL A 163 21.13 12.90 -18.62
N VAL A 164 20.54 12.59 -17.47
CA VAL A 164 19.39 11.69 -17.37
C VAL A 164 18.33 12.29 -16.48
N GLN A 165 17.09 11.88 -16.73
CA GLN A 165 15.94 12.15 -15.90
C GLN A 165 15.66 10.92 -15.04
N PRO A 166 15.86 10.99 -13.71
CA PRO A 166 15.54 9.89 -12.81
C PRO A 166 14.01 9.74 -12.68
N GLY A 167 13.55 8.49 -12.59
CA GLY A 167 12.15 8.10 -12.44
C GLY A 167 11.91 7.32 -11.15
N LEU A 168 11.17 6.20 -11.25
CA LEU A 168 10.88 5.32 -10.11
C LEU A 168 12.17 4.83 -9.42
N ARG A 169 12.09 4.69 -8.10
CA ARG A 169 13.16 4.10 -7.28
C ARG A 169 12.64 2.85 -6.61
N GLU A 170 13.35 1.75 -6.75
CA GLU A 170 12.96 0.49 -6.14
C GLU A 170 14.21 -0.35 -5.82
N ASN A 171 14.32 -0.84 -4.59
CA ASN A 171 15.40 -1.77 -4.17
C ASN A 171 16.83 -1.32 -4.51
N GLY A 172 17.13 -0.01 -4.39
CA GLY A 172 18.46 0.56 -4.70
C GLY A 172 18.72 0.77 -6.19
N LEU A 173 17.72 0.55 -7.04
CA LEU A 173 17.73 0.87 -8.46
C LEU A 173 16.88 2.11 -8.73
N VAL A 174 17.25 2.85 -9.76
CA VAL A 174 16.55 4.06 -10.21
C VAL A 174 16.31 3.96 -11.71
N GLU A 175 15.05 4.13 -12.13
CA GLU A 175 14.70 4.32 -13.53
C GLU A 175 15.41 5.56 -14.07
N VAL A 176 15.99 5.46 -15.26
CA VAL A 176 16.61 6.57 -15.97
C VAL A 176 16.09 6.67 -17.39
N GLN A 177 15.83 7.90 -17.81
CA GLN A 177 15.50 8.23 -19.19
C GLN A 177 16.45 9.32 -19.67
N GLY A 178 16.90 9.24 -20.92
CA GLY A 178 17.82 10.23 -21.46
C GLY A 178 18.17 9.95 -22.90
N GLU A 179 18.59 10.99 -23.61
CA GLU A 179 19.01 10.86 -24.99
C GLU A 179 20.26 9.97 -25.09
N GLY A 180 20.19 8.93 -25.93
CA GLY A 180 21.30 8.02 -26.17
C GLY A 180 21.51 6.96 -25.10
N ILE A 181 20.69 6.88 -24.05
CA ILE A 181 20.73 5.79 -23.06
C ILE A 181 20.07 4.55 -23.66
N ARG A 182 20.73 3.39 -23.58
CA ARG A 182 20.24 2.11 -24.12
C ARG A 182 20.58 0.97 -23.16
N GLU A 183 19.95 -0.17 -23.41
CA GLU A 183 20.28 -1.44 -22.78
C GLU A 183 21.77 -1.80 -22.98
N ASP A 184 22.30 -2.62 -22.07
CA ASP A 184 23.68 -3.13 -22.07
C ASP A 184 24.81 -2.09 -21.96
N MET A 185 24.48 -0.83 -21.65
CA MET A 185 25.47 0.19 -21.36
C MET A 185 26.11 -0.02 -19.99
N GLN A 186 27.44 0.02 -19.93
CA GLN A 186 28.17 -0.05 -18.67
C GLN A 186 28.16 1.31 -17.97
N VAL A 187 27.69 1.34 -16.73
CA VAL A 187 27.65 2.56 -15.91
C VAL A 187 28.67 2.49 -14.78
N VAL A 188 29.20 3.65 -14.39
CA VAL A 188 30.12 3.76 -13.25
C VAL A 188 29.31 3.82 -11.95
N THR A 189 29.51 2.85 -11.07
CA THR A 189 28.85 2.78 -9.75
C THR A 189 29.75 3.27 -8.61
N ALA A 190 31.07 3.11 -8.73
CA ALA A 190 32.04 3.54 -7.74
C ALA A 190 32.85 4.76 -8.21
N GLY A 191 32.90 5.81 -7.40
CA GLY A 191 33.69 7.01 -7.68
C GLY A 191 33.08 7.96 -8.72
N ALA A 192 31.79 7.79 -9.06
CA ALA A 192 31.09 8.58 -10.06
C ALA A 192 31.12 10.11 -9.77
N TYR A 193 31.03 10.51 -8.49
CA TYR A 193 31.01 11.92 -8.07
C TYR A 193 32.27 12.70 -8.44
N GLY A 194 33.43 12.04 -8.43
CA GLY A 194 34.73 12.68 -8.62
C GLY A 194 35.29 12.55 -10.04
N LEU A 195 34.47 12.16 -11.03
CA LEU A 195 34.94 11.77 -12.35
C LEU A 195 34.73 12.90 -13.37
N PRO A 196 35.81 13.58 -13.83
CA PRO A 196 35.71 14.57 -14.91
C PRO A 196 35.26 13.92 -16.23
N PRO A 197 34.72 14.71 -17.18
CA PRO A 197 34.43 14.23 -18.53
C PRO A 197 35.64 13.55 -19.19
N GLU A 198 35.40 12.48 -19.95
CA GLU A 198 36.40 11.72 -20.73
C GLU A 198 37.52 11.04 -19.92
N THR A 199 37.25 10.71 -18.67
CA THR A 199 38.24 10.07 -17.79
C THR A 199 38.46 8.60 -18.16
N LYS A 200 39.72 8.15 -18.21
CA LYS A 200 40.04 6.73 -18.34
C LYS A 200 39.60 5.99 -17.08
N VAL A 201 38.85 4.90 -17.27
CA VAL A 201 38.35 4.08 -16.17
C VAL A 201 38.86 2.66 -16.28
N ARG A 202 38.95 2.00 -15.12
CA ARG A 202 39.22 0.56 -15.04
C ARG A 202 37.96 -0.10 -14.52
N ILE A 203 37.46 -1.08 -15.26
CA ILE A 203 36.32 -1.88 -14.84
C ILE A 203 36.77 -2.73 -13.64
N VAL A 204 36.07 -2.57 -12.52
CA VAL A 204 36.22 -3.41 -11.33
C VAL A 204 34.89 -4.15 -11.20
N ASN A 205 34.87 -5.41 -11.59
CA ASN A 205 33.71 -6.26 -11.35
C ASN A 205 33.80 -6.77 -9.90
N GLU A 206 32.70 -6.66 -9.15
CA GLU A 206 32.46 -7.57 -8.03
C GLU A 206 31.90 -8.91 -8.52
#